data_AF-A0A2N1W975-F1
#
_entry.id   AF-A0A2N1W975-F1
#
_cell.length_a   1.000
_cell.length_b   1.000
_cell.length_c   1.000
_cell.angle_alpha   90.00
_cell.angle_beta   90.00
_cell.angle_gamma   90.00
#
_symmetry.space_group_name_H-M   'P 1'
#
loop_
_entity.id
_entity.type
_entity.pdbx_description
1 polymer ?
#
loop_
_entity_poly.entity_id
_entity_poly.type
_entity_poly.pdbx_seq_one_letter_code
_entity_poly.pdbx_strand_id
1 'polypeptide(L)'
;MPLSVQHRIADPQSVTTSLLVVPIMAGSPPVIPAALGSDLLATIGAATAAGDCTGARDEAVLLYSDGAAKRVLLLGLGDKATATGLRRAAMQAGKRARTIGVAE
;
A
#
# COMPACT_ATOMS: atom_id res chain seq x y z
N MET A 1 -15.22 13.03 11.69
CA MET A 1 -15.79 12.08 10.73
C MET A 1 -15.66 10.68 11.30
N PRO A 2 -16.77 9.94 11.46
CA PRO A 2 -16.71 8.53 11.84
C PRO A 2 -16.25 7.71 10.64
N LEU A 3 -15.12 7.01 10.77
CA LEU A 3 -14.65 6.06 9.77
C LEU A 3 -15.58 4.84 9.76
N SER A 4 -16.09 4.44 8.59
CA SER A 4 -16.74 3.15 8.42
C SER A 4 -15.69 2.06 8.23
N VAL A 5 -15.69 1.04 9.09
CA VAL A 5 -14.72 -0.07 9.04
C VAL A 5 -15.45 -1.35 8.67
N GLN A 6 -15.01 -1.99 7.60
CA GLN A 6 -15.48 -3.30 7.18
C GLN A 6 -14.28 -4.24 7.02
N HIS A 7 -14.38 -5.44 7.58
CA HIS A 7 -13.44 -6.51 7.31
C HIS A 7 -13.98 -7.36 6.15
N ARG A 8 -13.16 -7.59 5.13
CA ARG A 8 -13.52 -8.39 3.94
C ARG A 8 -12.44 -9.42 3.68
N ILE A 9 -12.84 -10.66 3.42
CA ILE A 9 -11.98 -11.71 2.89
C ILE A 9 -12.27 -11.76 1.39
N ALA A 10 -11.41 -11.15 0.58
CA ALA A 10 -11.57 -11.06 -0.87
C ALA A 10 -10.20 -10.90 -1.53
N ASP A 11 -10.12 -11.19 -2.83
CA ASP A 11 -8.96 -10.83 -3.63
C ASP A 11 -8.85 -9.30 -3.69
N PRO A 12 -7.71 -8.69 -3.32
CA PRO A 12 -7.50 -7.24 -3.44
C PRO A 12 -7.80 -6.68 -4.83
N GLN A 13 -7.63 -7.46 -5.89
CA GLN A 13 -7.94 -7.02 -7.26
C GLN A 13 -9.43 -6.99 -7.58
N SER A 14 -10.25 -7.70 -6.81
CA SER A 14 -11.71 -7.72 -6.99
C SER A 14 -12.42 -6.55 -6.29
N VAL A 15 -11.72 -5.84 -5.41
CA VAL A 15 -12.31 -4.76 -4.60
C VAL A 15 -12.06 -3.42 -5.28
N THR A 16 -13.11 -2.86 -5.87
CA THR A 16 -13.07 -1.49 -6.39
C THR A 16 -12.90 -0.49 -5.26
N THR A 17 -11.77 0.22 -5.25
CA THR A 17 -11.45 1.24 -4.24
C THR A 17 -10.72 2.42 -4.88
N SER A 18 -10.98 3.61 -4.35
CA SER A 18 -10.26 4.82 -4.77
C SER A 18 -8.79 4.81 -4.36
N LEU A 19 -8.45 4.10 -3.27
CA LEU A 19 -7.09 3.95 -2.78
C LEU A 19 -6.91 2.57 -2.14
N LEU A 20 -5.87 1.84 -2.60
CA LEU A 20 -5.36 0.65 -1.95
C LEU A 20 -4.06 0.99 -1.23
N VAL A 21 -3.92 0.58 0.02
CA VAL A 21 -2.69 0.81 0.81
C VAL A 21 -2.00 -0.53 0.98
N VAL A 22 -0.75 -0.62 0.55
CA VAL A 22 0.05 -1.84 0.62
C VAL A 22 1.28 -1.59 1.49
N PRO A 23 1.37 -2.23 2.67
CA PRO A 23 2.60 -2.20 3.43
C PRO A 23 3.65 -3.07 2.75
N ILE A 24 4.87 -2.57 2.67
CA ILE A 24 6.04 -3.27 2.15
C ILE A 24 7.14 -3.26 3.22
N MET A 25 7.96 -4.31 3.27
CA MET A 25 9.11 -4.36 4.16
C MET A 25 10.41 -4.18 3.38
N ALA A 26 11.41 -3.64 4.07
CA ALA A 26 12.75 -3.48 3.53
C ALA A 26 13.37 -4.85 3.18
N GLY A 27 14.02 -4.92 2.03
CA GLY A 27 14.67 -6.12 1.51
C GLY A 27 15.29 -5.84 0.14
N SER A 28 16.06 -6.80 -0.37
CA SER A 28 16.59 -6.76 -1.75
C SER A 28 16.21 -8.06 -2.47
N PRO A 29 15.09 -8.09 -3.23
CA PRO A 29 14.06 -7.03 -3.39
C PRO A 29 13.18 -6.85 -2.12
N PRO A 30 12.46 -5.71 -2.00
CA PRO A 30 11.56 -5.47 -0.88
C PRO A 30 10.47 -6.54 -0.79
N VAL A 31 10.07 -6.87 0.44
CA VAL A 31 9.09 -7.94 0.68
C VAL A 31 7.68 -7.37 0.48
N ILE A 32 7.02 -7.87 -0.55
CA ILE A 32 5.66 -7.50 -0.96
C ILE A 32 4.71 -8.64 -0.59
N PRO A 33 3.49 -8.36 -0.11
CA PRO A 33 2.50 -9.41 0.14
C PRO A 33 2.16 -10.20 -1.13
N ALA A 34 2.39 -11.52 -1.11
CA ALA A 34 2.12 -12.40 -2.26
C ALA A 34 0.62 -12.56 -2.59
N ALA A 35 -0.27 -12.16 -1.67
CA ALA A 35 -1.72 -12.19 -1.84
C ALA A 35 -2.28 -11.07 -2.73
N LEU A 36 -1.42 -10.21 -3.27
CA LEU A 36 -1.80 -9.24 -4.29
C LEU A 36 -1.90 -9.98 -5.63
N GLY A 37 -2.95 -9.74 -6.41
CA GLY A 37 -3.05 -10.37 -7.73
C GLY A 37 -1.97 -9.88 -8.71
N SER A 38 -1.83 -10.59 -9.84
CA SER A 38 -0.69 -10.49 -10.76
C SER A 38 -0.40 -9.07 -11.25
N ASP A 39 -1.42 -8.32 -11.63
CA ASP A 39 -1.26 -6.98 -12.22
C ASP A 39 -0.75 -5.95 -11.20
N LEU A 40 -1.18 -6.08 -9.94
CA LEU A 40 -0.69 -5.25 -8.85
C LEU A 40 0.77 -5.61 -8.55
N LEU A 41 1.08 -6.91 -8.48
CA LEU A 41 2.45 -7.36 -8.30
C LEU A 41 3.38 -6.91 -9.43
N ALA A 42 2.91 -6.90 -10.68
CA ALA A 42 3.72 -6.43 -11.82
C ALA A 42 4.01 -4.93 -11.71
N THR A 43 3.01 -4.11 -11.35
CA THR A 43 3.16 -2.66 -11.21
C THR A 43 4.08 -2.30 -10.04
N ILE A 44 3.90 -2.94 -8.88
CA ILE A 44 4.76 -2.75 -7.71
C ILE A 44 6.16 -3.29 -8.00
N GLY A 45 6.26 -4.44 -8.65
CA GLY A 45 7.51 -5.05 -9.08
C GLY A 45 8.32 -4.11 -9.96
N ALA A 46 7.70 -3.47 -10.95
CA ALA A 46 8.37 -2.48 -11.79
C ALA A 46 8.90 -1.28 -10.98
N ALA A 47 8.10 -0.72 -10.06
CA ALA A 47 8.52 0.39 -9.21
C ALA A 47 9.69 0.01 -8.28
N THR A 48 9.64 -1.20 -7.69
CA THR A 48 10.72 -1.67 -6.81
C THR A 48 11.99 -2.01 -7.59
N ALA A 49 11.87 -2.54 -8.81
CA ALA A 49 13.01 -2.83 -9.69
C ALA A 49 13.69 -1.55 -10.20
N ALA A 50 12.93 -0.47 -10.40
CA ALA A 50 13.44 0.84 -10.75
C ALA A 50 14.16 1.54 -9.56
N GLY A 51 14.02 1.01 -8.34
CA GLY A 51 14.57 1.64 -7.13
C GLY A 51 13.69 2.77 -6.58
N ASP A 52 12.47 2.95 -7.10
CA ASP A 52 11.52 3.97 -6.62
C ASP A 52 11.01 3.67 -5.21
N CYS A 53 11.12 2.40 -4.78
CA CYS A 53 10.67 1.98 -3.48
C CYS A 53 11.55 0.87 -2.88
N THR A 54 12.02 1.09 -1.65
CA THR A 54 12.95 0.18 -0.96
C THR A 54 12.34 -0.52 0.25
N GLY A 55 11.17 -0.08 0.71
CA GLY A 55 10.53 -0.55 1.94
C GLY A 55 11.12 0.08 3.21
N ALA A 56 11.89 1.17 3.07
CA ALA A 56 12.46 1.91 4.18
C ALA A 56 11.37 2.45 5.11
N ARG A 57 11.68 2.56 6.39
CA ARG A 57 10.69 2.97 7.39
C ARG A 57 10.13 4.36 7.06
N ASP A 58 8.80 4.47 7.09
CA ASP A 58 8.06 5.72 6.82
C ASP A 58 8.21 6.21 5.36
N GLU A 59 8.74 5.37 4.45
CA GLU A 59 8.72 5.60 3.00
C GLU A 59 7.29 5.49 2.47
N ALA A 60 6.91 6.38 1.55
CA ALA A 60 5.57 6.42 0.98
C ALA A 60 5.64 6.71 -0.52
N VAL A 61 5.16 5.77 -1.34
CA VAL A 61 5.16 5.90 -2.80
C VAL A 61 3.74 5.73 -3.32
N LEU A 62 3.29 6.69 -4.12
CA LEU A 62 1.95 6.67 -4.71
C LEU A 62 2.06 6.25 -6.18
N LEU A 63 1.45 5.13 -6.51
CA LEU A 63 1.32 4.61 -7.87
C LEU A 63 -0.11 4.85 -8.35
N TYR A 64 -0.24 5.12 -9.64
CA TYR A 64 -1.54 5.19 -10.32
C TYR A 64 -1.70 3.95 -11.18
N SER A 65 -2.86 3.30 -11.05
CA SER A 65 -3.15 2.06 -11.77
C SER A 65 -4.54 2.10 -12.37
N ASP A 66 -4.71 1.45 -13.52
CA ASP A 66 -6.00 1.40 -14.21
C ASP A 66 -6.94 0.32 -13.66
N GLY A 67 -6.46 -0.52 -12.73
CA GLY A 67 -7.21 -1.62 -12.11
C GLY A 67 -8.35 -1.19 -11.18
N ALA A 68 -8.83 -2.17 -10.39
CA ALA A 68 -9.91 -1.97 -9.41
C ALA A 68 -9.55 -0.94 -8.33
N ALA A 69 -8.28 -0.92 -7.92
CA ALA A 69 -7.70 0.19 -7.18
C ALA A 69 -7.19 1.25 -8.16
N LYS A 70 -7.72 2.48 -8.10
CA LYS A 70 -7.25 3.58 -8.97
C LYS A 70 -5.92 4.18 -8.54
N ARG A 71 -5.60 4.03 -7.26
CA ARG A 71 -4.37 4.53 -6.66
C ARG A 71 -3.85 3.46 -5.71
N VAL A 72 -2.56 3.21 -5.73
CA VAL A 72 -1.88 2.26 -4.83
C VAL A 72 -0.82 3.02 -4.05
N LEU A 73 -0.98 3.09 -2.73
CA LEU A 73 -0.01 3.70 -1.83
C LEU A 73 0.84 2.59 -1.20
N LEU A 74 2.12 2.56 -1.54
CA LEU A 74 3.12 1.72 -0.88
C LEU A 74 3.61 2.43 0.38
N LEU A 75 3.65 1.70 1.49
CA LEU A 75 4.17 2.20 2.76
C LEU A 75 5.26 1.29 3.31
N GLY A 76 6.45 1.85 3.50
CA GLY A 76 7.59 1.14 4.04
C GLY A 76 7.52 0.94 5.55
N LEU A 77 7.58 -0.32 5.97
CA LEU A 77 7.59 -0.74 7.36
C LEU A 77 9.02 -0.84 7.95
N GLY A 78 10.06 -0.78 7.12
CA GLY A 78 11.42 -1.07 7.51
C GLY A 78 11.72 -2.58 7.55
N ASP A 79 12.74 -2.95 8.30
CA ASP A 79 13.29 -4.31 8.40
C ASP A 79 12.41 -5.29 9.20
N LYS A 80 11.56 -4.78 10.09
CA LYS A 80 10.72 -5.59 10.98
C LYS A 80 9.29 -5.09 11.04
N ALA A 81 8.35 -6.01 10.79
CA ALA A 81 6.93 -5.78 11.04
C ALA A 81 6.65 -5.77 12.55
N THR A 82 6.50 -4.58 13.11
CA THR A 82 6.12 -4.38 14.52
C THR A 82 4.71 -3.80 14.62
N ALA A 83 4.00 -4.09 15.72
CA ALA A 83 2.66 -3.52 15.94
C ALA A 83 2.67 -1.98 15.93
N THR A 84 3.74 -1.36 16.45
CA THR A 84 3.93 0.09 16.43
C THR A 84 4.23 0.62 15.02
N GLY A 85 5.04 -0.10 14.24
CA GLY A 85 5.28 0.20 12.83
C GLY A 85 4.00 0.15 11.99
N LEU A 86 3.20 -0.90 12.17
CA LEU A 86 1.93 -1.07 11.45
C LEU A 86 0.92 0.03 11.80
N ARG A 87 0.76 0.38 13.09
CA ARG A 87 -0.09 1.51 13.51
C ARG A 87 0.37 2.83 12.91
N ARG A 88 1.69 3.07 12.85
CA ARG A 88 2.24 4.28 12.24
C ARG A 88 1.98 4.33 10.74
N ALA A 89 2.17 3.21 10.03
CA ALA A 89 1.84 3.11 8.62
C ALA A 89 0.35 3.39 8.37
N ALA A 90 -0.55 2.82 9.18
CA ALA A 90 -1.99 3.08 9.07
C ALA A 90 -2.33 4.57 9.30
N MET A 91 -1.66 5.23 10.26
CA MET A 91 -1.82 6.68 10.48
C MET A 91 -1.36 7.48 9.25
N GLN A 92 -0.21 7.16 8.69
CA GLN A 92 0.31 7.82 7.48
C GLN A 92 -0.60 7.60 6.27
N ALA A 93 -1.12 6.39 6.10
CA ALA A 93 -2.10 6.06 5.08
C ALA A 93 -3.32 6.98 5.19
N GLY A 94 -3.91 7.10 6.39
CA GLY A 94 -5.04 7.98 6.62
C GLY A 94 -4.72 9.46 6.35
N LYS A 95 -3.53 9.93 6.73
CA LYS A 95 -3.09 11.29 6.44
C LYS A 95 -2.94 11.52 4.93
N ARG A 96 -2.29 10.60 4.21
CA ARG A 96 -2.08 10.68 2.76
C ARG A 96 -3.38 10.60 1.99
N ALA A 97 -4.29 9.71 2.38
CA ALA A 97 -5.62 9.58 1.79
C ALA A 97 -6.38 10.93 1.82
N ARG A 98 -6.33 11.63 2.96
CA ARG A 98 -6.91 12.99 3.08
C ARG A 98 -6.22 14.01 2.18
N THR A 99 -4.89 14.00 2.13
CA THR A 99 -4.12 14.95 1.31
C THR A 99 -4.40 14.79 -0.18
N ILE A 100 -4.57 13.57 -0.67
CA ILE A 100 -4.83 13.30 -2.09
C ILE A 100 -6.32 13.31 -2.45
N GLY A 101 -7.19 13.70 -1.51
CA GLY A 101 -8.63 13.83 -1.74
C GLY A 101 -9.33 12.51 -2.02
N VAL A 102 -8.94 11.41 -1.35
CA VAL A 102 -9.73 10.18 -1.38
C VAL A 102 -11.04 10.45 -0.64
N ALA A 103 -12.15 10.44 -1.37
CA ALA A 103 -13.48 10.50 -0.80
C ALA A 103 -13.81 9.16 -0.11
N GLU A 104 -14.57 9.24 0.98
CA GLU A 104 -15.05 8.10 1.76
C GLU A 104 -16.07 7.25 0.97
#